data_AF-A0A9E2RHT2-F1
#
_entry.id   AF-A0A9E2RHT2-F1
#
_cell.length_a   1.000
_cell.length_b   1.000
_cell.length_c   1.000
_cell.angle_alpha   90.00
_cell.angle_beta   90.00
_cell.angle_gamma   90.00
#
_symmetry.space_group_name_H-M   'P 1'
#
loop_
_entity.id
_entity.type
_entity.pdbx_description
1 polymer ?
#
loop_
_entity_poly.entity_id
_entity_poly.type
_entity_poly.pdbx_seq_one_letter_code
_entity_poly.pdbx_strand_id
1 'polypeptide(L)'
;MNNERESMSPIRLALGILWPAFWTGLPIKLAFVLLFLALGMVHFETRIGLAFLMLLTSPVTVFALPTITLGLESHIGEGVGIALLFLLAIPIDIWALGVVGRTFFLERLRREPPEGLGLTLWWKSALVGAVFLPILWVAMSATTQTAISFVHSMFEMDVLKSIPIAERISIELILWGTVATGMLLLLLVIGLSLVGRVIRGTVESAGHTSENYQGLITRWDLMRVPADQGLMLTALTGGAVVMSLLFWSSLPVFTPHPHDCCKKPEVKAAPAFKPLETLNKDEKMLAQLATQVELLEKQQAEAELEKEKSKGKGKAGKDAVKAPAATAPAPPAAMKP
;
A
#
# COMPACT_ATOMS: atom_id res chain seq x y z
N MET A 1 17.74 -31.92 -34.55
CA MET A 1 17.44 -30.88 -33.52
C MET A 1 17.60 -31.37 -32.06
N ASN A 2 18.34 -32.45 -31.80
CA ASN A 2 18.57 -32.95 -30.42
C ASN A 2 19.89 -32.47 -29.80
N ASN A 3 20.94 -32.18 -30.59
CA ASN A 3 22.26 -31.84 -30.06
C ASN A 3 22.40 -30.42 -29.45
N GLU A 4 21.50 -29.47 -29.73
CA GLU A 4 21.62 -28.12 -29.14
C GLU A 4 21.00 -27.99 -27.74
N ARG A 5 20.15 -28.96 -27.33
CA ARG A 5 19.43 -28.91 -26.05
C ARG A 5 20.20 -29.52 -24.89
N GLU A 6 21.19 -30.37 -25.16
CA GLU A 6 21.96 -31.08 -24.12
C GLU A 6 23.02 -30.20 -23.44
N SER A 7 23.35 -29.01 -23.97
CA SER A 7 24.32 -28.12 -23.33
C SER A 7 23.81 -26.68 -23.20
N MET A 8 22.64 -26.48 -22.60
CA MET A 8 22.19 -25.13 -22.25
C MET A 8 23.22 -24.48 -21.31
N SER A 9 23.73 -23.29 -21.67
CA SER A 9 24.79 -22.64 -20.87
C SER A 9 24.31 -22.33 -19.45
N PRO A 10 25.18 -22.36 -18.43
CA PRO A 10 24.79 -22.10 -17.05
C PRO A 10 24.04 -20.78 -16.88
N ILE A 11 24.48 -19.73 -17.57
CA ILE A 11 23.84 -18.40 -17.53
C ILE A 11 22.42 -18.46 -18.08
N ARG A 12 22.20 -19.13 -19.23
CA ARG A 12 20.86 -19.28 -19.81
C ARG A 12 19.93 -20.07 -18.89
N LEU A 13 20.48 -21.07 -18.20
CA LEU A 13 19.74 -21.91 -17.27
C LEU A 13 19.34 -21.13 -16.01
N ALA A 14 20.26 -20.33 -15.46
CA ALA A 14 19.98 -19.42 -14.35
C ALA A 14 18.93 -18.37 -14.75
N LEU A 15 19.11 -17.68 -15.88
CA LEU A 15 18.16 -16.68 -16.36
C LEU A 15 16.78 -17.29 -16.63
N GLY A 16 16.71 -18.49 -17.22
CA GLY A 16 15.46 -19.17 -17.53
C GLY A 16 14.60 -19.50 -16.32
N ILE A 17 15.20 -19.60 -15.13
CA ILE A 17 14.49 -19.94 -13.88
C ILE A 17 14.38 -18.72 -12.96
N LEU A 18 15.48 -18.00 -12.71
CA LEU A 18 15.52 -16.88 -11.78
C LEU A 18 14.70 -15.68 -12.28
N TRP A 19 14.77 -15.37 -13.59
CA TRP A 19 14.07 -14.20 -14.13
C TRP A 19 12.55 -14.34 -14.08
N PRO A 20 11.93 -15.47 -14.50
CA PRO A 20 10.48 -15.62 -14.34
C PRO A 20 10.08 -15.81 -12.88
N ALA A 21 10.90 -16.48 -12.05
CA ALA A 21 10.61 -16.63 -10.62
C ALA A 21 10.58 -15.27 -9.91
N PHE A 22 11.49 -14.38 -10.28
CA PHE A 22 11.50 -12.99 -9.82
C PHE A 22 10.16 -12.30 -10.08
N TRP A 23 9.69 -12.27 -11.33
CA TRP A 23 8.42 -11.63 -11.68
C TRP A 23 7.19 -12.32 -11.07
N THR A 24 7.31 -13.60 -10.75
CA THR A 24 6.24 -14.36 -10.11
C THR A 24 6.11 -14.00 -8.62
N GLY A 25 7.23 -13.83 -7.91
CA GLY A 25 7.24 -13.49 -6.48
C GLY A 25 7.11 -11.99 -6.18
N LEU A 26 7.66 -11.12 -7.05
CA LEU A 26 7.78 -9.68 -6.80
C LEU A 26 6.44 -9.00 -6.47
N PRO A 27 5.33 -9.19 -7.20
CA PRO A 27 4.08 -8.49 -6.92
C PRO A 27 3.55 -8.77 -5.52
N ILE A 28 3.69 -10.02 -5.05
CA ILE A 28 3.27 -10.45 -3.72
C ILE A 28 4.13 -9.77 -2.66
N LYS A 29 5.45 -9.80 -2.83
CA LYS A 29 6.36 -9.15 -1.87
C LYS A 29 6.16 -7.64 -1.82
N LEU A 30 5.90 -7.00 -2.97
CA LEU A 30 5.64 -5.56 -3.04
C LEU A 30 4.37 -5.18 -2.27
N ALA A 31 3.32 -6.01 -2.32
CA ALA A 31 2.11 -5.80 -1.53
C ALA A 31 2.41 -5.76 -0.02
N PHE A 32 3.27 -6.66 0.47
CA PHE A 32 3.69 -6.65 1.89
C PHE A 32 4.57 -5.45 2.23
N VAL A 33 5.47 -5.02 1.34
CA VAL A 33 6.27 -3.81 1.55
C VAL A 33 5.36 -2.59 1.69
N LEU A 34 4.39 -2.43 0.78
CA LEU A 34 3.45 -1.31 0.83
C LEU A 34 2.59 -1.35 2.10
N LEU A 35 2.13 -2.53 2.51
CA LEU A 35 1.40 -2.72 3.75
C LEU A 35 2.24 -2.32 4.97
N PHE A 36 3.50 -2.75 5.04
CA PHE A 36 4.35 -2.46 6.18
C PHE A 36 4.80 -1.01 6.24
N LEU A 37 4.97 -0.38 5.07
CA LEU A 37 5.20 1.05 4.96
C LEU A 37 3.98 1.84 5.45
N ALA A 38 2.76 1.43 5.06
CA ALA A 38 1.51 2.05 5.51
C ALA A 38 1.30 1.91 7.02
N LEU A 39 1.73 0.79 7.62
CA LEU A 39 1.67 0.54 9.06
C LEU A 39 2.81 1.20 9.85
N GLY A 40 3.72 1.93 9.19
CA GLY A 40 4.86 2.58 9.85
C GLY A 40 5.89 1.60 10.43
N MET A 41 5.89 0.33 10.00
CA MET A 41 6.77 -0.72 10.53
C MET A 41 8.16 -0.74 9.87
N VAL A 42 8.35 0.00 8.78
CA VAL A 42 9.60 0.06 8.01
C VAL A 42 9.95 1.50 7.70
N HIS A 43 11.17 1.91 8.07
CA HIS A 43 11.74 3.20 7.69
C HIS A 43 12.93 2.95 6.76
N PHE A 44 12.79 3.36 5.50
CA PHE A 44 13.90 3.32 4.54
C PHE A 44 14.74 4.59 4.65
N GLU A 45 16.05 4.43 4.74
CA GLU A 45 16.95 5.56 4.58
C GLU A 45 16.95 5.99 3.10
N THR A 46 16.90 7.29 2.84
CA THR A 46 16.47 7.90 1.55
C THR A 46 17.34 7.52 0.35
N ARG A 47 18.52 6.91 0.56
CA ARG A 47 19.43 6.44 -0.49
C ARG A 47 19.28 4.95 -0.82
N ILE A 48 18.48 4.19 -0.07
CA ILE A 48 18.52 2.72 -0.06
C ILE A 48 17.22 2.08 -0.57
N GLY A 49 16.15 2.84 -0.81
CA GLY A 49 14.87 2.30 -1.31
C GLY A 49 15.00 1.47 -2.60
N LEU A 50 15.91 1.86 -3.51
CA LEU A 50 16.18 1.11 -4.75
C LEU A 50 17.00 -0.17 -4.48
N ALA A 51 17.99 -0.09 -3.58
CA ALA A 51 18.79 -1.23 -3.16
C ALA A 51 17.91 -2.23 -2.38
N PHE A 52 16.99 -1.74 -1.54
CA PHE A 52 16.01 -2.55 -0.81
C PHE A 52 15.01 -3.22 -1.76
N LEU A 53 14.50 -2.52 -2.78
CA LEU A 53 13.69 -3.13 -3.84
C LEU A 53 14.47 -4.24 -4.54
N MET A 54 15.68 -3.94 -5.04
CA MET A 54 16.62 -4.90 -5.65
C MET A 54 16.93 -6.07 -4.72
N LEU A 55 16.86 -5.89 -3.41
CA LEU A 55 17.22 -6.90 -2.44
C LEU A 55 16.00 -7.74 -2.01
N LEU A 56 14.81 -7.18 -2.02
CA LEU A 56 13.55 -7.92 -1.96
C LEU A 56 13.33 -8.79 -3.22
N THR A 57 13.91 -8.37 -4.35
CA THR A 57 13.77 -9.05 -5.65
C THR A 57 14.52 -10.37 -5.74
N SER A 58 15.57 -10.57 -4.94
CA SER A 58 16.43 -11.73 -5.06
C SER A 58 16.05 -12.79 -4.02
N PRO A 59 15.86 -14.06 -4.41
CA PRO A 59 15.55 -15.16 -3.48
C PRO A 59 16.68 -15.45 -2.47
N VAL A 60 17.81 -14.75 -2.61
CA VAL A 60 19.11 -15.07 -2.05
C VAL A 60 19.51 -14.15 -0.90
N THR A 61 18.68 -13.15 -0.61
CA THR A 61 19.08 -11.98 0.20
C THR A 61 18.84 -12.14 1.69
N VAL A 62 18.05 -13.15 2.07
CA VAL A 62 17.77 -13.50 3.47
C VAL A 62 19.05 -13.81 4.25
N PHE A 63 20.04 -14.44 3.62
CA PHE A 63 21.35 -14.73 4.25
C PHE A 63 22.41 -13.70 3.93
N ALA A 64 22.37 -13.09 2.74
CA ALA A 64 23.35 -12.07 2.38
C ALA A 64 23.19 -10.79 3.22
N LEU A 65 21.95 -10.40 3.57
CA LEU A 65 21.75 -9.17 4.33
C LEU A 65 22.40 -9.22 5.71
N PRO A 66 22.15 -10.24 6.55
CA PRO A 66 22.84 -10.36 7.82
C PRO A 66 24.37 -10.36 7.66
N THR A 67 24.90 -11.01 6.62
CA THR A 67 26.34 -11.01 6.37
C THR A 67 26.88 -9.63 6.02
N ILE A 68 26.15 -8.85 5.22
CA ILE A 68 26.54 -7.48 4.85
C ILE A 68 26.34 -6.53 6.05
N THR A 69 25.23 -6.61 6.78
CA THR A 69 24.93 -5.73 7.92
C THR A 69 25.82 -6.02 9.12
N LEU A 70 26.06 -7.29 9.46
CA LEU A 70 26.95 -7.68 10.57
C LEU A 70 28.43 -7.57 10.20
N GLY A 71 28.78 -7.81 8.95
CA GLY A 71 30.18 -7.85 8.50
C GLY A 71 30.73 -6.52 7.98
N LEU A 72 29.85 -5.60 7.55
CA LEU A 72 30.24 -4.34 6.88
C LEU A 72 29.55 -3.10 7.47
N GLU A 73 28.87 -3.25 8.62
CA GLU A 73 28.19 -2.16 9.36
C GLU A 73 27.22 -1.31 8.50
N SER A 74 26.71 -1.86 7.40
CA SER A 74 25.80 -1.13 6.52
C SER A 74 24.38 -1.14 7.09
N HIS A 75 23.83 0.02 7.43
CA HIS A 75 22.42 0.16 7.83
C HIS A 75 21.55 0.35 6.59
N ILE A 76 20.56 -0.52 6.38
CA ILE A 76 19.65 -0.49 5.21
C ILE A 76 18.31 0.20 5.53
N GLY A 77 17.97 0.25 6.82
CA GLY A 77 16.77 0.85 7.37
C GLY A 77 16.53 0.39 8.80
N GLU A 78 15.62 1.07 9.49
CA GLU A 78 15.20 0.75 10.86
C GLU A 78 13.76 0.22 10.88
N GLY A 79 13.50 -0.72 11.78
CA GLY A 79 12.16 -1.25 12.04
C GLY A 79 12.04 -2.77 11.95
N VAL A 80 11.20 -3.34 12.81
CA VAL A 80 10.90 -4.78 12.87
C VAL A 80 10.28 -5.29 11.55
N GLY A 81 9.63 -4.40 10.79
CA GLY A 81 9.01 -4.75 9.50
C GLY A 81 10.02 -5.27 8.47
N ILE A 82 11.30 -4.87 8.53
CA ILE A 82 12.33 -5.36 7.60
C ILE A 82 12.57 -6.86 7.82
N ALA A 83 12.77 -7.28 9.08
CA ALA A 83 12.98 -8.68 9.41
C ALA A 83 11.75 -9.54 9.07
N LEU A 84 10.54 -9.01 9.33
CA LEU A 84 9.29 -9.67 8.95
C LEU A 84 9.17 -9.82 7.42
N LEU A 85 9.56 -8.82 6.63
CA LEU A 85 9.55 -8.91 5.16
C LEU A 85 10.48 -10.00 4.65
N PHE A 86 11.67 -10.15 5.24
CA PHE A 86 12.57 -11.25 4.87
C PHE A 86 11.99 -12.61 5.21
N LEU A 87 11.42 -12.75 6.41
CA LEU A 87 10.76 -14.00 6.81
C LEU A 87 9.64 -14.39 5.84
N LEU A 88 8.84 -13.40 5.41
CA LEU A 88 7.72 -13.59 4.50
C LEU A 88 8.17 -13.79 3.05
N ALA A 89 9.32 -13.25 2.65
CA ALA A 89 9.91 -13.45 1.33
C ALA A 89 10.35 -14.90 1.10
N ILE A 90 10.83 -15.62 2.13
CA ILE A 90 11.29 -17.02 2.03
C ILE A 90 10.21 -17.94 1.41
N PRO A 91 9.00 -18.08 1.99
CA PRO A 91 7.99 -18.96 1.42
C PRO A 91 7.53 -18.51 0.03
N ILE A 92 7.48 -17.20 -0.23
CA ILE A 92 7.13 -16.65 -1.55
C ILE A 92 8.18 -17.07 -2.59
N ASP A 93 9.47 -17.00 -2.25
CA ASP A 93 10.56 -17.38 -3.14
C ASP A 93 10.62 -18.88 -3.40
N ILE A 94 10.45 -19.70 -2.37
CA ILE A 94 10.36 -21.17 -2.50
C ILE A 94 9.21 -21.54 -3.44
N TRP A 95 8.05 -20.90 -3.27
CA TRP A 95 6.89 -21.10 -4.13
C TRP A 95 7.17 -20.66 -5.58
N ALA A 96 7.67 -19.45 -5.78
CA ALA A 96 7.95 -18.90 -7.12
C ALA A 96 8.99 -19.74 -7.88
N LEU A 97 10.09 -20.13 -7.22
CA LEU A 97 11.09 -21.02 -7.77
C LEU A 97 10.53 -22.43 -8.02
N GLY A 98 9.61 -22.91 -7.19
CA GLY A 98 8.95 -24.20 -7.36
C GLY A 98 8.05 -24.23 -8.60
N VAL A 99 7.18 -23.24 -8.76
CA VAL A 99 6.27 -23.13 -9.91
C VAL A 99 7.07 -22.97 -11.20
N VAL A 100 7.97 -21.98 -11.25
CA VAL A 100 8.77 -21.71 -12.44
C VAL A 100 9.73 -22.86 -12.75
N GLY A 101 10.41 -23.40 -11.74
CA GLY A 101 11.30 -24.54 -11.88
C GLY A 101 10.60 -25.75 -12.49
N ARG A 102 9.42 -26.12 -11.99
CA ARG A 102 8.63 -27.23 -12.56
C ARG A 102 8.26 -26.99 -14.01
N THR A 103 7.80 -25.78 -14.35
CA THR A 103 7.47 -25.45 -15.74
C THR A 103 8.69 -25.53 -16.65
N PHE A 104 9.83 -25.01 -16.23
CA PHE A 104 11.05 -24.98 -17.01
C PHE A 104 11.64 -26.39 -17.21
N PHE A 105 11.64 -27.23 -16.16
CA PHE A 105 12.13 -28.60 -16.22
C PHE A 105 11.32 -29.45 -17.21
N LEU A 106 10.01 -29.30 -17.20
CA LEU A 106 9.12 -30.08 -18.06
C LEU A 106 9.14 -29.57 -19.50
N GLU A 107 8.90 -28.28 -19.71
CA GLU A 107 8.71 -27.72 -21.05
C GLU A 107 10.03 -27.55 -21.82
N ARG A 108 11.07 -27.03 -21.16
CA ARG A 108 12.34 -26.70 -21.81
C ARG A 108 13.36 -27.81 -21.70
N LEU A 109 13.47 -28.44 -20.53
CA LEU A 109 14.50 -29.46 -20.29
C LEU A 109 14.00 -30.90 -20.53
N ARG A 110 12.69 -31.15 -20.57
CA ARG A 110 12.08 -32.49 -20.65
C ARG A 110 12.65 -33.45 -19.59
N ARG A 111 12.78 -32.93 -18.37
CA ARG A 111 13.24 -33.64 -17.19
C ARG A 111 12.13 -33.68 -16.16
N GLU A 112 12.07 -34.77 -15.41
CA GLU A 112 11.12 -34.88 -14.31
C GLU A 112 11.58 -33.95 -13.17
N PRO A 113 10.73 -33.02 -12.71
CA PRO A 113 11.10 -32.13 -11.63
C PRO A 113 11.19 -32.95 -10.32
N PRO A 114 12.34 -32.90 -9.61
CA PRO A 114 12.48 -33.52 -8.31
C PRO A 114 11.41 -33.07 -7.31
N GLU A 115 11.06 -33.93 -6.36
CA GLU A 115 10.23 -33.53 -5.23
C GLU A 115 10.91 -32.41 -4.43
N GLY A 116 10.14 -31.40 -4.00
CA GLY A 116 10.70 -30.26 -3.28
C GLY A 116 11.58 -29.31 -4.11
N LEU A 117 11.55 -29.38 -5.45
CA LEU A 117 12.39 -28.56 -6.35
C LEU A 117 12.50 -27.08 -5.94
N GLY A 118 11.40 -26.43 -5.55
CA GLY A 118 11.40 -25.03 -5.12
C GLY A 118 12.33 -24.78 -3.93
N LEU A 119 12.27 -25.63 -2.90
CA LEU A 119 13.12 -25.54 -1.71
C LEU A 119 14.59 -25.83 -2.07
N THR A 120 14.83 -26.85 -2.90
CA THR A 120 16.18 -27.22 -3.33
C THR A 120 16.84 -26.10 -4.13
N LEU A 121 16.12 -25.51 -5.08
CA LEU A 121 16.61 -24.38 -5.87
C LEU A 121 16.81 -23.14 -5.00
N TRP A 122 15.87 -22.87 -4.08
CA TRP A 122 15.96 -21.75 -3.16
C TRP A 122 17.22 -21.86 -2.29
N TRP A 123 17.39 -22.94 -1.52
CA TRP A 123 18.52 -23.09 -0.61
C TRP A 123 19.87 -23.06 -1.35
N LYS A 124 19.95 -23.74 -2.49
CA LYS A 124 21.15 -23.74 -3.34
C LYS A 124 21.50 -22.34 -3.85
N SER A 125 20.51 -21.57 -4.31
CA SER A 125 20.71 -20.20 -4.77
C SER A 125 21.04 -19.26 -3.60
N ALA A 126 20.36 -19.46 -2.48
CA ALA A 126 20.53 -18.72 -1.23
C ALA A 126 21.97 -18.86 -0.71
N LEU A 127 22.52 -20.07 -0.71
CA LEU A 127 23.90 -20.33 -0.33
C LEU A 127 24.91 -19.66 -1.28
N VAL A 128 24.67 -19.68 -2.59
CA VAL A 128 25.55 -19.03 -3.56
C VAL A 128 25.63 -17.54 -3.30
N GLY A 129 24.51 -16.83 -3.15
CA GLY A 129 24.61 -15.39 -2.90
C GLY A 129 24.83 -14.99 -1.45
N ALA A 130 24.64 -15.87 -0.45
CA ALA A 130 25.17 -15.64 0.89
C ALA A 130 26.69 -15.40 0.85
N VAL A 131 27.40 -16.08 -0.05
CA VAL A 131 28.84 -15.90 -0.27
C VAL A 131 29.13 -14.82 -1.33
N PHE A 132 28.40 -14.85 -2.45
CA PHE A 132 28.70 -14.00 -3.61
C PHE A 132 28.26 -12.54 -3.43
N LEU A 133 27.14 -12.26 -2.76
CA LEU A 133 26.65 -10.88 -2.60
C LEU A 133 27.56 -10.02 -1.71
N PRO A 134 28.11 -10.50 -0.58
CA PRO A 134 29.11 -9.73 0.17
C PRO A 134 30.37 -9.43 -0.66
N ILE A 135 30.85 -10.41 -1.44
CA ILE A 135 31.99 -10.21 -2.35
C ILE A 135 31.66 -9.17 -3.41
N LEU A 136 30.47 -9.26 -4.01
CA LEU A 136 29.98 -8.29 -5.00
C LEU A 136 29.90 -6.89 -4.39
N TRP A 137 29.39 -6.77 -3.17
CA TRP A 137 29.30 -5.49 -2.45
C TRP A 137 30.67 -4.86 -2.24
N VAL A 138 31.63 -5.61 -1.69
CA VAL A 138 32.99 -5.12 -1.43
C VAL A 138 33.69 -4.76 -2.74
N ALA A 139 33.66 -5.66 -3.73
CA ALA A 139 34.32 -5.44 -5.02
C ALA A 139 33.73 -4.22 -5.75
N MET A 140 32.41 -4.08 -5.76
CA MET A 140 31.72 -2.94 -6.39
C MET A 140 32.01 -1.64 -5.66
N SER A 141 31.99 -1.65 -4.32
CA SER A 141 32.30 -0.46 -3.50
C SER A 141 33.74 0.00 -3.73
N ALA A 142 34.70 -0.92 -3.69
CA ALA A 142 36.11 -0.62 -3.94
C ALA A 142 36.35 -0.12 -5.37
N THR A 143 35.72 -0.74 -6.36
CA THR A 143 35.83 -0.31 -7.77
C THR A 143 35.27 1.09 -7.95
N THR A 144 34.10 1.38 -7.34
CA THR A 144 33.46 2.69 -7.43
C THR A 144 34.33 3.76 -6.76
N GLN A 145 34.86 3.51 -5.56
CA GLN A 145 35.75 4.43 -4.86
C GLN A 145 37.04 4.70 -5.64
N THR A 146 37.64 3.66 -6.21
CA THR A 146 38.87 3.77 -7.02
C THR A 146 38.61 4.52 -8.32
N ALA A 147 37.46 4.29 -8.96
CA ALA A 147 37.07 5.02 -10.15
C ALA A 147 36.85 6.50 -9.83
N ILE A 148 36.12 6.83 -8.75
CA ILE A 148 35.91 8.22 -8.31
C ILE A 148 37.24 8.93 -8.04
N SER A 149 38.16 8.31 -7.30
CA SER A 149 39.45 8.93 -6.98
C SER A 149 40.32 9.15 -8.21
N PHE A 150 40.33 8.21 -9.15
CA PHE A 150 41.04 8.34 -10.42
C PHE A 150 40.46 9.45 -11.31
N VAL A 151 39.14 9.57 -11.37
CA VAL A 151 38.49 10.65 -12.13
C VAL A 151 38.79 12.01 -11.50
N HIS A 152 38.74 12.12 -10.17
CA HIS A 152 39.12 13.36 -9.47
C HIS A 152 40.56 13.76 -9.75
N SER A 153 41.52 12.83 -9.72
CA SER A 153 42.93 13.14 -10.00
C SER A 153 43.15 13.58 -11.46
N MET A 154 42.41 13.03 -12.42
CA MET A 154 42.43 13.49 -13.82
C MET A 154 41.99 14.95 -13.97
N PHE A 155 41.03 15.42 -13.17
CA PHE A 155 40.60 16.82 -13.19
C PHE A 155 41.58 17.77 -12.48
N GLU A 156 42.38 17.27 -11.54
CA GLU A 156 43.43 18.04 -10.86
C GLU A 156 44.70 18.18 -11.71
N MET A 157 45.01 17.15 -12.50
CA MET A 157 46.17 17.12 -13.39
C MET A 157 45.92 17.87 -14.71
N ASP A 158 45.68 19.19 -14.70
CA ASP A 158 45.70 20.15 -15.84
C ASP A 158 45.03 19.78 -17.21
N VAL A 159 44.48 18.58 -17.40
CA VAL A 159 43.96 18.06 -18.68
C VAL A 159 42.54 18.59 -18.96
N LEU A 160 41.81 19.03 -17.93
CA LEU A 160 40.39 19.46 -18.03
C LEU A 160 40.04 20.67 -17.15
N LYS A 161 41.03 21.50 -16.78
CA LYS A 161 40.86 22.63 -15.84
C LYS A 161 39.93 23.74 -16.36
N SER A 162 39.73 23.81 -17.68
CA SER A 162 38.93 24.84 -18.36
C SER A 162 37.46 24.47 -18.56
N ILE A 163 37.00 23.31 -18.06
CA ILE A 163 35.63 22.84 -18.28
C ILE A 163 34.66 23.52 -17.27
N PRO A 164 33.50 24.03 -17.73
CA PRO A 164 32.47 24.56 -16.85
C PRO A 164 32.00 23.55 -15.81
N ILE A 165 31.66 24.02 -14.60
CA ILE A 165 31.27 23.17 -13.46
C ILE A 165 30.13 22.20 -13.79
N ALA A 166 29.16 22.62 -14.59
CA ALA A 166 28.04 21.77 -15.00
C ALA A 166 28.48 20.59 -15.87
N GLU A 167 29.36 20.82 -16.85
CA GLU A 167 29.88 19.78 -17.73
C GLU A 167 30.83 18.83 -16.99
N ARG A 168 31.60 19.36 -16.02
CA ARG A 168 32.48 18.56 -15.16
C ARG A 168 31.71 17.47 -14.42
N ILE A 169 30.58 17.80 -13.81
CA ILE A 169 29.76 16.82 -13.05
C ILE A 169 29.25 15.70 -13.98
N SER A 170 28.79 16.05 -15.18
CA SER A 170 28.31 15.06 -16.15
C SER A 170 29.43 14.14 -16.65
N ILE A 171 30.59 14.70 -17.01
CA ILE A 171 31.75 13.92 -17.44
C ILE A 171 32.25 13.03 -16.31
N GLU A 172 32.33 13.57 -15.10
CA GLU A 172 32.74 12.83 -13.91
C GLU A 172 31.83 11.62 -13.69
N LEU A 173 30.51 11.85 -13.66
CA LEU A 173 29.50 10.80 -13.49
C LEU A 173 29.59 9.71 -14.57
N ILE A 174 29.80 10.08 -15.84
CA ILE A 174 29.95 9.11 -16.92
C ILE A 174 31.26 8.33 -16.79
N LEU A 175 32.36 8.99 -16.44
CA LEU A 175 33.68 8.38 -16.45
C LEU A 175 33.81 7.31 -15.35
N TRP A 176 33.44 7.64 -14.10
CA TRP A 176 33.44 6.63 -13.04
C TRP A 176 32.23 5.69 -13.15
N GLY A 177 31.07 6.20 -13.61
CA GLY A 177 29.84 5.43 -13.74
C GLY A 177 29.92 4.32 -14.78
N THR A 178 30.61 4.55 -15.91
CA THR A 178 30.82 3.52 -16.95
C THR A 178 31.72 2.38 -16.45
N VAL A 179 32.81 2.70 -15.76
CA VAL A 179 33.70 1.70 -15.13
C VAL A 179 32.94 0.90 -14.08
N ALA A 180 32.21 1.57 -13.19
CA ALA A 180 31.40 0.93 -12.16
C ALA A 180 30.33 0.01 -12.78
N THR A 181 29.61 0.49 -13.81
CA THR A 181 28.58 -0.28 -14.52
C THR A 181 29.17 -1.51 -15.22
N GLY A 182 30.32 -1.35 -15.90
CA GLY A 182 31.02 -2.46 -16.54
C GLY A 182 31.42 -3.55 -15.55
N MET A 183 31.96 -3.16 -14.40
CA MET A 183 32.31 -4.09 -13.33
C MET A 183 31.08 -4.79 -12.75
N LEU A 184 29.99 -4.04 -12.52
CA LEU A 184 28.73 -4.61 -12.03
C LEU A 184 28.18 -5.66 -13.01
N LEU A 185 28.16 -5.36 -14.31
CA LEU A 185 27.69 -6.31 -15.33
C LEU A 185 28.57 -7.57 -15.37
N LEU A 186 29.89 -7.42 -15.29
CA LEU A 186 30.82 -8.54 -15.22
C LEU A 186 30.53 -9.44 -14.01
N LEU A 187 30.39 -8.84 -12.82
CA LEU A 187 30.06 -9.56 -11.60
C LEU A 187 28.68 -10.22 -11.68
N LEU A 188 27.67 -9.57 -12.26
CA LEU A 188 26.34 -10.16 -12.48
C LEU A 188 26.41 -11.41 -13.37
N VAL A 189 27.18 -11.36 -14.46
CA VAL A 189 27.40 -12.53 -15.34
C VAL A 189 28.06 -13.68 -14.58
N ILE A 190 29.06 -13.38 -13.74
CA ILE A 190 29.71 -14.38 -12.88
C ILE A 190 28.69 -14.98 -11.89
N GLY A 191 27.91 -14.15 -11.21
CA GLY A 191 26.88 -14.58 -10.27
C GLY A 191 25.83 -15.49 -10.93
N LEU A 192 25.31 -15.10 -12.09
CA LEU A 192 24.39 -15.92 -12.88
C LEU A 192 25.03 -17.23 -13.33
N SER A 193 26.30 -17.21 -13.71
CA SER A 193 27.02 -18.44 -14.06
C SER A 193 27.18 -19.38 -12.86
N LEU A 194 27.44 -18.86 -11.66
CA LEU A 194 27.58 -19.67 -10.44
C LEU A 194 26.25 -20.33 -10.08
N VAL A 195 25.17 -19.56 -10.00
CA VAL A 195 23.84 -20.12 -9.74
C VAL A 195 23.46 -21.12 -10.83
N GLY A 196 23.73 -20.80 -12.09
CA GLY A 196 23.49 -21.68 -13.23
C GLY A 196 24.19 -23.04 -13.14
N ARG A 197 25.44 -23.08 -12.66
CA ARG A 197 26.17 -24.34 -12.45
C ARG A 197 25.51 -25.18 -11.35
N VAL A 198 25.07 -24.53 -10.28
CA VAL A 198 24.41 -25.21 -9.17
C VAL A 198 23.04 -25.77 -9.58
N ILE A 199 22.28 -25.04 -10.39
CA ILE A 199 21.01 -25.54 -10.95
C ILE A 199 21.28 -26.66 -11.96
N ARG A 200 22.31 -26.56 -12.81
CA ARG A 200 22.70 -27.63 -13.74
C ARG A 200 22.93 -28.96 -13.01
N GLY A 201 23.61 -28.95 -11.87
CA GLY A 201 23.76 -30.17 -11.07
C GLY A 201 22.42 -30.80 -10.64
N THR A 202 21.40 -29.97 -10.38
CA THR A 202 20.03 -30.46 -10.08
C THR A 202 19.34 -31.03 -11.32
N VAL A 203 19.59 -30.43 -12.49
CA VAL A 203 19.06 -30.92 -13.78
C VAL A 203 19.69 -32.26 -14.17
N GLU A 204 20.99 -32.42 -13.96
CA GLU A 204 21.72 -33.66 -14.27
C GLU A 204 21.25 -34.82 -13.38
N SER A 205 20.88 -34.54 -12.12
CA SER A 205 20.29 -35.55 -11.23
C SER A 205 18.83 -35.91 -11.56
N ALA A 206 18.17 -35.17 -12.46
CA ALA A 206 16.77 -35.38 -12.77
C ALA A 206 16.57 -36.44 -13.86
N GLY A 207 15.59 -37.33 -13.65
CA GLY A 207 15.19 -38.34 -14.63
C GLY A 207 14.68 -37.71 -15.93
N HIS A 208 14.80 -38.44 -17.04
CA HIS A 208 14.16 -38.04 -18.30
C HIS A 208 12.65 -38.29 -18.22
N THR A 209 11.84 -37.38 -18.76
CA THR A 209 10.40 -37.62 -18.92
C THR A 209 10.19 -38.67 -20.01
N SER A 210 9.50 -39.77 -19.68
CA SER A 210 9.14 -40.84 -20.63
C SER A 210 7.89 -40.52 -21.48
N GLU A 211 7.16 -39.47 -21.13
CA GLU A 211 5.88 -39.10 -21.74
C GLU A 211 6.02 -38.41 -23.10
N ASN A 212 5.03 -38.63 -23.97
CA ASN A 212 4.89 -37.92 -25.23
C ASN A 212 4.47 -36.44 -24.97
N TYR A 213 4.74 -35.52 -25.90
CA TYR A 213 4.54 -34.07 -25.66
C TYR A 213 3.12 -33.69 -25.17
N GLN A 214 2.09 -34.35 -25.70
CA GLN A 214 0.71 -34.13 -25.28
C GLN A 214 0.44 -34.60 -23.84
N GLY A 215 1.03 -35.73 -23.42
CA GLY A 215 0.97 -36.22 -22.04
C GLY A 215 1.61 -35.23 -21.06
N LEU A 216 2.72 -34.65 -21.49
CA LEU A 216 3.49 -33.68 -20.72
C LEU A 216 2.71 -32.37 -20.50
N ILE A 217 1.97 -31.90 -21.52
CA ILE A 217 1.05 -30.77 -21.38
C ILE A 217 -0.09 -31.11 -20.42
N THR A 218 -0.74 -32.27 -20.58
CA THR A 218 -1.86 -32.65 -19.70
C THR A 218 -1.43 -32.76 -18.24
N ARG A 219 -0.25 -33.36 -17.98
CA ARG A 219 0.30 -33.44 -16.63
C ARG A 219 0.64 -32.06 -16.07
N TRP A 220 1.21 -31.19 -16.90
CA TRP A 220 1.50 -29.82 -16.52
C TRP A 220 0.26 -29.00 -16.19
N ASP A 221 -0.81 -29.17 -16.96
CA ASP A 221 -2.10 -28.52 -16.71
C ASP A 221 -2.71 -29.03 -15.38
N LEU A 222 -2.64 -30.34 -15.15
CA LEU A 222 -3.04 -30.97 -13.88
C LEU A 222 -2.18 -30.51 -12.69
N MET A 223 -0.91 -30.15 -12.89
CA MET A 223 -0.05 -29.60 -11.83
C MET A 223 -0.39 -28.16 -11.43
N ARG A 224 -1.09 -27.41 -12.29
CA ARG A 224 -1.55 -26.05 -12.00
C ARG A 224 -2.91 -26.01 -11.33
N VAL A 225 -3.75 -27.01 -11.60
CA VAL A 225 -5.01 -27.17 -10.88
C VAL A 225 -4.67 -27.56 -9.43
N PRO A 226 -5.09 -26.77 -8.43
CA PRO A 226 -4.92 -27.16 -7.04
C PRO A 226 -5.56 -28.53 -6.84
N ALA A 227 -4.80 -29.47 -6.27
CA ALA A 227 -5.32 -30.79 -5.93
C ALA A 227 -6.57 -30.69 -5.03
N ASP A 228 -6.67 -29.59 -4.27
CA ASP A 228 -7.83 -29.25 -3.45
C ASP A 228 -8.34 -27.83 -3.81
N GLN A 229 -9.34 -27.80 -4.70
CA GLN A 229 -9.99 -26.55 -5.15
C GLN A 229 -10.75 -25.86 -4.02
N GLY A 230 -11.25 -26.62 -3.03
CA GLY A 230 -11.93 -26.09 -1.86
C GLY A 230 -10.97 -25.34 -0.95
N LEU A 231 -9.78 -25.91 -0.72
CA LEU A 231 -8.70 -25.24 0.02
C LEU A 231 -8.26 -23.95 -0.68
N MET A 232 -8.11 -23.97 -2.01
CA MET A 232 -7.75 -22.78 -2.79
C MET A 232 -8.81 -21.66 -2.62
N LEU A 233 -10.09 -21.98 -2.80
CA LEU A 233 -11.16 -21.02 -2.65
C LEU A 233 -11.21 -20.44 -1.23
N THR A 234 -11.06 -21.31 -0.23
CA THR A 234 -11.05 -20.90 1.18
C THR A 234 -9.87 -20.00 1.49
N ALA A 235 -8.67 -20.31 0.98
CA ALA A 235 -7.49 -19.48 1.16
C ALA A 235 -7.60 -18.12 0.46
N LEU A 236 -8.12 -18.07 -0.77
CA LEU A 236 -8.38 -16.83 -1.50
C LEU A 236 -9.40 -15.95 -0.79
N THR A 237 -10.50 -16.55 -0.34
CA THR A 237 -11.57 -15.84 0.38
C THR A 237 -11.06 -15.35 1.74
N GLY A 238 -10.33 -16.19 2.47
CA GLY A 238 -9.70 -15.82 3.73
C GLY A 238 -8.70 -14.67 3.57
N GLY A 239 -7.85 -14.74 2.55
CA GLY A 239 -6.91 -13.67 2.21
C GLY A 239 -7.62 -12.35 1.87
N ALA A 240 -8.71 -12.41 1.09
CA ALA A 240 -9.52 -11.23 0.77
C ALA A 240 -10.17 -10.62 2.03
N VAL A 241 -10.67 -11.45 2.94
CA VAL A 241 -11.23 -10.99 4.23
C VAL A 241 -10.16 -10.31 5.07
N VAL A 242 -8.98 -10.93 5.22
CA VAL A 242 -7.87 -10.35 5.99
C VAL A 242 -7.40 -9.04 5.39
N MET A 243 -7.22 -8.95 4.07
CA MET A 243 -6.84 -7.72 3.40
C MET A 243 -7.91 -6.64 3.51
N SER A 244 -9.20 -7.01 3.49
CA SER A 244 -10.31 -6.08 3.74
C SER A 244 -10.24 -5.55 5.18
N LEU A 245 -10.07 -6.41 6.17
CA LEU A 245 -9.92 -5.99 7.58
C LEU A 245 -8.71 -5.08 7.78
N LEU A 246 -7.57 -5.42 7.20
CA LEU A 246 -6.37 -4.59 7.25
C LEU A 246 -6.60 -3.24 6.59
N PHE A 247 -7.23 -3.22 5.41
CA PHE A 247 -7.63 -1.99 4.72
C PHE A 247 -8.48 -1.11 5.63
N TRP A 248 -9.57 -1.64 6.21
CA TRP A 248 -10.44 -0.90 7.11
C TRP A 248 -9.74 -0.44 8.41
N SER A 249 -8.80 -1.23 8.94
CA SER A 249 -8.03 -0.85 10.14
C SER A 249 -6.93 0.19 9.88
N SER A 250 -6.41 0.23 8.65
CA SER A 250 -5.35 1.14 8.23
C SER A 250 -5.88 2.47 7.73
N LEU A 251 -7.18 2.57 7.44
CA LEU A 251 -7.81 3.85 7.11
C LEU A 251 -7.62 4.79 8.32
N PRO A 252 -6.87 5.89 8.17
CA PRO A 252 -6.79 6.91 9.21
C PRO A 252 -8.21 7.33 9.57
N VAL A 253 -8.44 7.53 10.87
CA VAL A 253 -9.70 8.05 11.43
C VAL A 253 -9.86 9.52 11.00
N PHE A 254 -10.06 9.76 9.70
CA PHE A 254 -10.44 11.04 9.13
C PHE A 254 -11.96 11.25 9.19
N THR A 255 -12.72 10.35 9.81
CA THR A 255 -14.02 10.75 10.32
C THR A 255 -13.76 11.89 11.29
N PRO A 256 -14.19 13.14 10.99
CA PRO A 256 -13.88 14.28 11.82
C PRO A 256 -14.42 14.00 13.22
N HIS A 257 -13.53 13.63 14.14
CA HIS A 257 -13.87 13.65 15.55
C HIS A 257 -14.03 15.14 15.87
N PRO A 258 -15.21 15.58 16.32
CA PRO A 258 -15.37 16.98 16.68
C PRO A 258 -14.28 17.29 17.69
N HIS A 259 -13.39 18.22 17.37
CA HIS A 259 -12.39 18.70 18.31
C HIS A 259 -13.11 19.06 19.62
N ASP A 260 -12.51 18.82 20.78
CA ASP A 260 -13.14 19.13 22.08
C ASP A 260 -13.61 20.59 22.19
N CYS A 261 -12.99 21.49 21.41
CA CYS A 261 -13.36 22.90 21.28
C CYS A 261 -14.65 23.17 20.49
N CYS A 262 -15.23 22.18 19.80
CA CYS A 262 -16.43 22.31 18.97
C CYS A 262 -17.35 21.09 19.12
N LYS A 263 -17.68 20.71 20.36
CA LYS A 263 -18.87 19.88 20.60
C LYS A 263 -20.08 20.58 19.99
N LYS A 264 -20.71 19.97 18.98
CA LYS A 264 -22.03 20.41 18.53
C LYS A 264 -22.91 20.52 19.79
N PRO A 265 -23.58 21.65 20.05
CA PRO A 265 -24.56 21.70 21.12
C PRO A 265 -25.54 20.56 20.86
N GLU A 266 -25.81 19.74 21.88
CA GLU A 266 -26.83 18.71 21.81
C GLU A 266 -28.17 19.40 21.61
N VAL A 267 -28.54 19.59 20.35
CA VAL A 267 -29.90 19.93 19.98
C VAL A 267 -30.69 18.70 20.36
N LYS A 268 -31.33 18.74 21.53
CA LYS A 268 -32.37 17.77 21.90
C LYS A 268 -33.28 17.64 20.69
N ALA A 269 -33.31 16.45 20.10
CA ALA A 269 -34.21 16.17 19.00
C ALA A 269 -35.59 16.68 19.40
N ALA A 270 -36.23 17.49 18.54
CA ALA A 270 -37.58 17.94 18.79
C ALA A 270 -38.41 16.68 19.12
N PRO A 271 -39.15 16.66 20.25
CA PRO A 271 -39.85 15.46 20.67
C PRO A 271 -40.73 14.98 19.52
N ALA A 272 -40.70 13.67 19.25
CA ALA A 272 -41.38 13.07 18.12
C ALA A 272 -42.82 13.59 18.05
N PHE A 273 -43.18 14.22 16.93
CA PHE A 273 -44.52 14.75 16.70
C PHE A 273 -45.50 13.58 16.75
N LYS A 274 -46.34 13.52 17.79
CA LYS A 274 -47.36 12.48 17.95
C LYS A 274 -48.70 13.00 17.40
N PRO A 275 -49.05 12.73 16.14
CA PRO A 275 -50.21 13.32 15.47
C PRO A 275 -51.53 13.02 16.19
N LEU A 276 -51.62 11.87 16.88
CA LEU A 276 -52.82 11.49 17.64
C LEU A 276 -53.03 12.31 18.92
N GLU A 277 -51.95 12.72 19.58
CA GLU A 277 -52.06 13.54 20.80
C GLU A 277 -52.38 15.00 20.44
N THR A 278 -51.92 15.50 19.30
CA THR A 278 -52.27 16.83 18.80
C THR A 278 -53.71 16.86 18.29
N LEU A 279 -54.14 15.85 17.52
CA LEU A 279 -55.54 15.74 17.06
C LEU A 279 -56.54 15.72 18.23
N ASN A 280 -56.28 14.95 19.28
CA ASN A 280 -57.15 14.93 20.47
C ASN A 280 -57.18 16.26 21.23
N LYS A 281 -56.08 17.04 21.20
CA LYS A 281 -56.07 18.38 21.80
C LYS A 281 -56.87 19.38 20.96
N ASP A 282 -56.71 19.30 19.65
CA ASP A 282 -57.43 20.17 18.71
C ASP A 282 -58.94 19.88 18.74
N GLU A 283 -59.35 18.61 18.86
CA GLU A 283 -60.76 18.23 19.01
C GLU A 283 -61.37 18.78 20.31
N LYS A 284 -60.63 18.71 21.43
CA LYS A 284 -61.06 19.31 22.70
C LYS A 284 -61.15 20.84 22.62
N MET A 285 -60.20 21.47 21.92
CA MET A 285 -60.20 22.91 21.72
C MET A 285 -61.37 23.34 20.83
N LEU A 286 -61.67 22.58 19.77
CA LEU A 286 -62.83 22.81 18.92
C LEU A 286 -64.15 22.68 19.69
N ALA A 287 -64.29 21.70 20.57
CA ALA A 287 -65.46 21.58 21.43
C ALA A 287 -65.60 22.79 22.39
N GLN A 288 -64.49 23.27 22.96
CA GLN A 288 -64.50 24.49 23.79
C GLN A 288 -64.85 25.74 22.99
N LEU A 289 -64.34 25.87 21.77
CA LEU A 289 -64.66 26.99 20.88
C LEU A 289 -66.13 26.93 20.45
N ALA A 290 -66.67 25.76 20.11
CA ALA A 290 -68.08 25.59 19.77
C ALA A 290 -69.00 26.04 20.92
N THR A 291 -68.71 25.63 22.16
CA THR A 291 -69.48 26.09 23.32
C THR A 291 -69.36 27.60 23.57
N GLN A 292 -68.19 28.20 23.32
CA GLN A 292 -68.04 29.67 23.40
C GLN A 292 -68.82 30.39 22.30
N VAL A 293 -68.86 29.84 21.08
CA VAL A 293 -69.65 30.40 19.98
C VAL A 293 -71.14 30.32 20.30
N GLU A 294 -71.65 29.19 20.81
CA GLU A 294 -73.06 29.10 21.23
C GLU A 294 -73.41 30.11 22.34
N LEU A 295 -72.49 30.36 23.28
CA LEU A 295 -72.68 31.38 24.31
C LEU A 295 -72.66 32.79 23.72
N LEU A 296 -71.77 33.07 22.78
CA LEU A 296 -71.69 34.36 22.09
C LEU A 296 -72.90 34.60 21.19
N GLU A 297 -73.41 33.57 20.49
CA GLU A 297 -74.64 33.67 19.70
C GLU A 297 -75.86 33.94 20.58
N LYS A 298 -75.96 33.30 21.75
CA LYS A 298 -77.01 33.64 22.74
C LYS A 298 -76.88 35.07 23.24
N GLN A 299 -75.67 35.51 23.60
CA GLN A 299 -75.42 36.90 24.01
C GLN A 299 -75.70 37.90 22.87
N GLN A 300 -75.42 37.54 21.63
CA GLN A 300 -75.67 38.40 20.48
C GLN A 300 -77.16 38.44 20.12
N ALA A 301 -77.88 37.32 20.22
CA ALA A 301 -79.33 37.29 20.08
C ALA A 301 -80.02 38.14 21.16
N GLU A 302 -79.55 38.07 22.41
CA GLU A 302 -79.99 38.92 23.50
C GLU A 302 -79.61 40.40 23.26
N ALA A 303 -78.40 40.68 22.77
CA ALA A 303 -77.93 42.05 22.52
C ALA A 303 -78.53 42.68 21.26
N GLU A 304 -78.95 41.93 20.25
CA GLU A 304 -79.68 42.44 19.08
C GLU A 304 -81.13 42.78 19.44
N LEU A 305 -81.76 41.97 20.31
CA LEU A 305 -83.04 42.33 20.95
C LEU A 305 -82.95 43.62 21.77
N GLU A 306 -81.79 43.92 22.37
CA GLU A 306 -81.54 45.17 23.11
C GLU A 306 -81.06 46.35 22.23
N LYS A 307 -80.37 46.10 21.11
CA LYS A 307 -79.84 47.14 20.21
C LYS A 307 -80.84 47.65 19.18
N GLU A 308 -81.87 46.90 18.81
CA GLU A 308 -83.04 47.48 18.12
C GLU A 308 -83.69 48.60 18.95
N LYS A 309 -83.50 48.61 20.27
CA LYS A 309 -84.04 49.64 21.15
C LYS A 309 -83.18 50.91 21.30
N SER A 310 -81.92 51.00 20.81
CA SER A 310 -80.99 52.02 21.34
C SER A 310 -79.95 52.71 20.41
N LYS A 311 -80.06 52.69 19.07
CA LYS A 311 -79.10 53.43 18.19
C LYS A 311 -79.54 54.86 17.85
N GLY A 312 -79.07 55.85 18.62
CA GLY A 312 -79.21 57.29 18.34
C GLY A 312 -78.10 58.20 18.89
N LYS A 313 -77.05 58.44 18.08
CA LYS A 313 -76.04 59.55 18.05
C LYS A 313 -74.85 59.64 19.05
N GLY A 314 -73.63 59.82 18.46
CA GLY A 314 -72.32 60.17 19.06
C GLY A 314 -72.09 61.69 19.32
N LYS A 315 -70.89 62.27 19.60
CA LYS A 315 -69.48 62.04 19.19
C LYS A 315 -68.49 62.97 19.99
N ALA A 316 -67.21 62.56 20.13
CA ALA A 316 -65.91 63.32 20.18
C ALA A 316 -65.28 63.96 21.47
N GLY A 317 -63.98 63.63 21.74
CA GLY A 317 -62.95 64.56 22.29
C GLY A 317 -61.83 64.05 23.28
N LYS A 318 -60.56 63.94 22.79
CA LYS A 318 -59.21 64.31 23.33
C LYS A 318 -58.47 63.75 24.61
N ASP A 319 -57.14 63.58 24.44
CA ASP A 319 -55.93 63.69 25.33
C ASP A 319 -55.70 62.63 26.46
N ALA A 320 -54.49 62.17 26.91
CA ALA A 320 -53.06 62.48 26.69
C ALA A 320 -52.10 61.48 27.43
N VAL A 321 -50.84 61.32 26.95
CA VAL A 321 -49.53 61.08 27.68
C VAL A 321 -49.23 59.66 28.25
N LYS A 322 -48.07 59.00 28.01
CA LYS A 322 -46.72 59.21 28.61
C LYS A 322 -45.63 58.28 27.98
N ALA A 323 -44.38 58.76 27.82
CA ALA A 323 -43.16 57.98 27.50
C ALA A 323 -42.19 57.99 28.70
N PRO A 324 -41.20 57.06 28.85
CA PRO A 324 -39.85 57.33 28.28
C PRO A 324 -38.89 56.11 27.98
N ALA A 325 -37.97 56.37 27.02
CA ALA A 325 -36.52 56.12 26.93
C ALA A 325 -35.83 54.74 27.23
N ALA A 326 -34.97 54.32 26.28
CA ALA A 326 -33.69 53.62 26.55
C ALA A 326 -32.66 53.79 25.39
N THR A 327 -31.63 54.61 25.69
CA THR A 327 -30.16 54.46 25.49
C THR A 327 -29.47 54.15 24.13
N ALA A 328 -28.33 54.82 23.97
CA ALA A 328 -27.44 55.03 22.82
C ALA A 328 -26.47 53.85 22.50
N PRO A 329 -25.78 53.86 21.33
CA PRO A 329 -25.01 52.72 20.79
C PRO A 329 -23.56 52.61 21.31
N ALA A 330 -23.00 51.40 21.26
CA ALA A 330 -21.64 51.04 21.70
C ALA A 330 -20.54 51.28 20.64
N PRO A 331 -19.27 51.53 21.04
CA PRO A 331 -18.15 51.90 20.16
C PRO A 331 -17.35 50.70 19.57
N PRO A 332 -16.52 50.93 18.54
CA PRO A 332 -15.74 49.88 17.86
C PRO A 332 -14.41 49.54 18.55
N ALA A 333 -13.90 48.36 18.18
CA ALA A 333 -12.80 47.60 18.75
C ALA A 333 -11.42 48.29 18.70
N ALA A 334 -10.62 48.08 19.76
CA ALA A 334 -9.19 48.37 19.82
C ALA A 334 -8.39 47.06 19.91
N MET A 335 -7.47 46.88 18.96
CA MET A 335 -6.36 45.92 19.01
C MET A 335 -5.41 46.25 20.17
N LYS A 336 -4.86 45.20 20.79
CA LYS A 336 -3.64 45.25 21.62
C LYS A 336 -2.87 43.91 21.45
N PRO A 337 -1.57 43.92 21.74
CA PRO A 337 -0.46 43.61 20.82
C PRO A 337 -0.13 42.13 20.61
#